data_AF-A0A8B6DFT4-F1
#
_entry.id   AF-A0A8B6DFT4-F1
#
_cell.length_a   1.000
_cell.length_b   1.000
_cell.length_c   1.000
_cell.angle_alpha   90.00
_cell.angle_beta   90.00
_cell.angle_gamma   90.00
#
_symmetry.space_group_name_H-M   'P 1'
#
loop_
_entity.id
_entity.type
_entity.pdbx_description
1 polymer ?
#
loop_
_entity_poly.entity_id
_entity_poly.type
_entity_poly.pdbx_seq_one_letter_code
_entity_poly.pdbx_strand_id
1 'polypeptide(L)'
;MFLCFIRVTITYIFQVQFIFMEIQVFILLIFSGITFAAADLSKEKCPPGCVCRKRDVKCYALTDFPVNFPPLTTYIFMDEMNIQTIPPNSFLGLEFLNTIEFQRSNFGSISTCAFKSIQSLEKLIFFKSVIGHLDKFAIFNNTGLSTIEILESKITKVSPFAIATLDNIASFSVEDTTIYDLNTMSIVNVSGKELSIVGSVFKTVHYMPFVFGRFSQVKILNNTFEMLPCGTIDNLLVAAVDNNPLITGNAIMCDCGISYIHKIRDEKQKELLNNMYCLEGGVINSQRIVSEALSSSLPCDQKNKATLTKCRTQEVRKIPTLVCPSYSHGGVYKSTENKNGNSASSLSSCVTVLILTIFVSL
;
A
#
# COMPACT_ATOMS: atom_id res chain seq x y z
N MET A 1 -82.88 3.43 25.90
CA MET A 1 -81.51 3.29 26.47
C MET A 1 -80.79 2.06 25.93
N PHE A 2 -81.40 0.87 25.98
CA PHE A 2 -80.81 -0.40 25.50
C PHE A 2 -80.38 -0.40 24.01
N LEU A 3 -81.21 0.12 23.11
CA LEU A 3 -80.90 0.21 21.67
C LEU A 3 -79.71 1.14 21.36
N CYS A 4 -79.44 2.13 22.21
CA CYS A 4 -78.29 3.03 22.05
C CYS A 4 -76.98 2.34 22.44
N PHE A 5 -77.00 1.58 23.55
CA PHE A 5 -75.86 0.77 23.97
C PHE A 5 -75.47 -0.27 22.92
N ILE A 6 -76.44 -1.00 22.37
CA ILE A 6 -76.17 -2.00 21.32
C ILE A 6 -75.53 -1.35 20.09
N ARG A 7 -75.99 -0.16 19.69
CA ARG A 7 -75.47 0.56 18.51
C ARG A 7 -74.03 1.05 18.75
N VAL A 8 -73.72 1.53 19.95
CA VAL A 8 -72.36 1.94 20.33
C VAL A 8 -71.43 0.73 20.40
N THR A 9 -71.86 -0.39 21.01
CA THR A 9 -71.04 -1.61 21.12
C THR A 9 -70.77 -2.24 19.74
N ILE A 10 -71.76 -2.29 18.86
CA ILE A 10 -71.58 -2.79 17.49
C ILE A 10 -70.62 -1.90 16.70
N THR A 11 -70.77 -0.57 16.80
CA THR A 11 -69.87 0.37 16.10
C THR A 11 -68.43 0.25 16.60
N TYR A 12 -68.24 0.07 17.90
CA TYR A 12 -66.92 -0.16 18.51
C TYR A 12 -66.30 -1.48 18.05
N ILE A 13 -67.08 -2.57 17.98
CA ILE A 13 -66.61 -3.88 17.47
C ILE A 13 -66.20 -3.77 16.00
N PHE A 14 -66.96 -3.06 15.16
CA PHE A 14 -66.60 -2.84 13.76
C PHE A 14 -65.35 -1.98 13.60
N GLN A 15 -65.15 -0.95 14.44
CA GLN A 15 -63.91 -0.17 14.45
C GLN A 15 -62.69 -1.02 14.85
N VAL A 16 -62.81 -1.84 15.90
CA VAL A 16 -61.70 -2.69 16.37
C VAL A 16 -61.34 -3.76 15.32
N GLN A 17 -62.34 -4.36 14.67
CA GLN A 17 -62.11 -5.31 13.57
C GLN A 17 -61.43 -4.65 12.35
N PHE A 18 -61.84 -3.42 12.01
CA PHE A 18 -61.23 -2.66 10.91
C PHE A 18 -59.76 -2.32 11.20
N ILE A 19 -59.45 -1.89 12.43
CA ILE A 19 -58.07 -1.61 12.88
C ILE A 19 -57.21 -2.88 12.85
N PHE A 20 -57.77 -4.03 13.25
CA PHE A 20 -57.05 -5.30 13.22
C PHE A 20 -56.70 -5.75 11.79
N MET A 21 -57.59 -5.52 10.83
CA MET A 21 -57.36 -5.79 9.41
C MET A 21 -56.27 -4.89 8.80
N GLU A 22 -56.29 -3.59 9.10
CA GLU A 22 -55.26 -2.63 8.68
C GLU A 22 -53.87 -3.03 9.21
N ILE A 23 -53.76 -3.44 10.48
CA ILE A 23 -52.50 -3.88 11.10
C ILE A 23 -51.99 -5.18 10.44
N GLN A 24 -52.87 -6.13 10.13
CA GLN A 24 -52.48 -7.36 9.43
C GLN A 24 -51.96 -7.08 8.03
N VAL A 25 -52.60 -6.18 7.28
CA VAL A 25 -52.14 -5.76 5.95
C VAL A 25 -50.78 -5.05 6.05
N PHE A 26 -50.60 -4.18 7.04
CA PHE A 26 -49.33 -3.48 7.26
C PHE A 26 -48.18 -4.45 7.58
N ILE A 27 -48.43 -5.47 8.42
CA ILE A 27 -47.47 -6.55 8.71
C ILE A 27 -47.15 -7.35 7.45
N LEU A 28 -48.14 -7.73 6.63
CA LEU A 28 -47.90 -8.45 5.39
C LEU A 28 -47.09 -7.62 4.38
N LEU A 29 -47.35 -6.31 4.29
CA LEU A 29 -46.59 -5.39 3.45
C LEU A 29 -45.15 -5.25 3.94
N ILE A 30 -44.92 -5.15 5.26
CA ILE A 30 -43.57 -5.14 5.85
C ILE A 30 -42.84 -6.46 5.58
N PHE A 31 -43.47 -7.61 5.83
CA PHE A 31 -42.85 -8.92 5.59
C PHE A 31 -42.56 -9.13 4.10
N SER A 32 -43.44 -8.70 3.19
CA SER A 32 -43.15 -8.72 1.75
C SER A 32 -42.02 -7.76 1.37
N GLY A 33 -41.98 -6.56 1.93
CA GLY A 33 -40.90 -5.60 1.71
C GLY A 33 -39.55 -6.10 2.23
N ILE A 34 -39.54 -6.82 3.36
CA ILE A 34 -38.33 -7.44 3.93
C ILE A 34 -37.89 -8.65 3.10
N THR A 35 -38.80 -9.48 2.59
CA THR A 35 -38.42 -10.60 1.69
C THR A 35 -37.91 -10.10 0.33
N PHE A 36 -38.42 -8.97 -0.16
CA PHE A 36 -37.87 -8.30 -1.36
C PHE A 36 -36.53 -7.60 -1.08
N ALA A 37 -36.31 -7.02 0.11
CA ALA A 37 -35.04 -6.41 0.48
C ALA A 37 -33.92 -7.44 0.78
N ALA A 38 -34.27 -8.66 1.18
CA ALA A 38 -33.31 -9.75 1.40
C ALA A 38 -32.87 -10.46 0.10
N ALA A 39 -33.45 -10.11 -1.04
CA ALA A 39 -33.20 -10.73 -2.33
C ALA A 39 -32.62 -9.75 -3.36
N ASP A 40 -31.65 -8.93 -2.96
CA ASP A 40 -30.72 -8.31 -3.91
C ASP A 40 -29.35 -8.10 -3.25
N LEU A 41 -28.74 -9.19 -2.77
CA LEU A 41 -27.28 -9.21 -2.64
C LEU A 41 -26.76 -9.27 -4.08
N SER A 42 -26.52 -8.06 -4.61
CA SER A 42 -26.23 -7.80 -6.01
C SER A 42 -25.37 -8.88 -6.66
N LYS A 43 -25.66 -9.18 -7.93
CA LYS A 43 -24.65 -9.71 -8.86
C LYS A 43 -23.52 -8.68 -8.92
N GLU A 44 -22.63 -8.68 -7.93
CA GLU A 44 -21.48 -7.79 -7.83
C GLU A 44 -20.66 -8.02 -9.10
N LYS A 45 -20.66 -7.02 -9.99
CA LYS A 45 -20.03 -7.16 -11.30
C LYS A 45 -18.53 -7.22 -11.08
N CYS A 46 -17.93 -8.33 -11.52
CA CYS A 46 -16.48 -8.47 -11.54
C CYS A 46 -15.87 -7.41 -12.48
N PRO A 47 -14.70 -6.84 -12.15
CA PRO A 47 -14.00 -5.93 -13.03
C PRO A 47 -13.79 -6.54 -14.43
N PRO A 48 -13.93 -5.77 -15.52
CA PRO A 48 -13.65 -6.26 -16.86
C PRO A 48 -12.24 -6.84 -16.98
N GLY A 49 -12.12 -8.02 -17.58
CA GLY A 49 -10.83 -8.72 -17.72
C GLY A 49 -10.37 -9.46 -16.45
N CYS A 50 -11.17 -9.46 -15.40
CA CYS A 50 -10.91 -10.23 -14.18
C CYS A 50 -11.92 -11.37 -14.00
N VAL A 51 -11.52 -12.35 -13.19
CA VAL A 51 -12.32 -13.50 -12.77
C VAL A 51 -12.51 -13.42 -11.26
N CYS A 52 -13.77 -13.35 -10.84
CA CYS A 52 -14.13 -13.26 -9.43
C CYS A 52 -14.69 -14.60 -8.95
N ARG A 53 -14.17 -15.10 -7.82
CA ARG A 53 -14.63 -16.34 -7.21
C ARG A 53 -14.75 -16.14 -5.70
N LYS A 54 -15.98 -16.19 -5.18
CA LYS A 54 -16.27 -15.80 -3.79
C LYS A 54 -15.77 -14.38 -3.51
N ARG A 55 -14.71 -14.23 -2.73
CA ARG A 55 -14.09 -12.95 -2.34
C ARG A 55 -12.71 -12.74 -2.97
N ASP A 56 -12.34 -13.59 -3.92
CA ASP A 56 -11.07 -13.52 -4.62
C ASP A 56 -11.29 -12.89 -5.99
N VAL A 57 -10.46 -11.92 -6.36
CA VAL A 57 -10.42 -11.31 -7.68
C VAL A 57 -9.08 -11.61 -8.32
N LYS A 58 -9.10 -12.22 -9.52
CA LYS A 58 -7.90 -12.51 -10.29
C LYS A 58 -7.94 -11.80 -11.63
N CYS A 59 -6.94 -11.00 -11.93
CA CYS A 59 -6.84 -10.24 -13.17
C CYS A 59 -5.59 -10.66 -13.93
N TYR A 60 -5.71 -10.82 -15.25
CA TYR A 60 -4.65 -11.37 -16.10
C TYR A 60 -4.45 -10.50 -17.33
N ALA A 61 -3.19 -10.22 -17.67
CA ALA A 61 -2.79 -9.63 -18.95
C ALA A 61 -3.51 -8.31 -19.32
N LEU A 62 -3.83 -7.46 -18.33
CA LEU A 62 -4.48 -6.18 -18.57
C LEU A 62 -3.44 -5.06 -18.79
N THR A 63 -3.80 -4.11 -19.65
CA THR A 63 -3.01 -2.90 -19.96
C THR A 63 -3.47 -1.65 -19.22
N ASP A 64 -4.66 -1.72 -18.62
CA ASP A 64 -5.23 -0.68 -17.75
C ASP A 64 -5.50 -1.24 -16.36
N PHE A 65 -5.46 -0.37 -15.33
CA PHE A 65 -5.76 -0.77 -13.97
C PHE A 65 -7.27 -1.11 -13.83
N PRO A 66 -7.64 -2.31 -13.32
CA PRO A 66 -9.03 -2.70 -13.18
C PRO A 66 -9.76 -1.86 -12.14
N VAL A 67 -11.01 -1.52 -12.42
CA VAL A 67 -11.87 -0.68 -11.54
C VAL A 67 -13.12 -1.44 -11.14
N ASN A 68 -13.83 -0.93 -10.12
CA ASN A 68 -15.09 -1.49 -9.61
C ASN A 68 -14.94 -2.91 -9.04
N PHE A 69 -13.96 -3.10 -8.16
CA PHE A 69 -13.81 -4.35 -7.41
C PHE A 69 -15.05 -4.63 -6.52
N PRO A 70 -15.47 -5.90 -6.35
CA PRO A 70 -16.54 -6.26 -5.44
C PRO A 70 -16.21 -5.82 -4.00
N PRO A 71 -17.13 -5.15 -3.26
CA PRO A 71 -16.83 -4.59 -1.93
C PRO A 71 -16.37 -5.63 -0.90
N LEU A 72 -16.82 -6.88 -1.02
CA LEU A 72 -16.47 -7.97 -0.12
C LEU A 72 -15.15 -8.68 -0.48
N THR A 73 -14.37 -8.14 -1.43
CA THR A 73 -13.09 -8.72 -1.86
C THR A 73 -12.10 -8.80 -0.70
N THR A 74 -11.48 -9.96 -0.52
CA THR A 74 -10.46 -10.23 0.49
C THR A 74 -9.07 -10.45 -0.10
N TYR A 75 -9.00 -10.91 -1.35
CA TYR A 75 -7.76 -11.24 -2.04
C TYR A 75 -7.78 -10.72 -3.48
N ILE A 76 -6.75 -9.99 -3.88
CA ILE A 76 -6.54 -9.56 -5.26
C ILE A 76 -5.23 -10.13 -5.77
N PHE A 77 -5.31 -10.82 -6.89
CA PHE A 77 -4.16 -11.34 -7.62
C PHE A 77 -4.10 -10.73 -9.01
N MET A 78 -2.97 -10.11 -9.33
CA MET A 78 -2.73 -9.44 -10.59
C MET A 78 -1.51 -10.05 -11.26
N ASP A 79 -1.72 -10.66 -12.42
CA ASP A 79 -0.68 -11.44 -13.10
C ASP A 79 -0.50 -10.97 -14.54
N GLU A 80 0.76 -10.88 -14.96
CA GLU A 80 1.14 -10.43 -16.31
C GLU A 80 0.53 -9.07 -16.70
N MET A 81 0.27 -8.19 -15.73
CA MET A 81 -0.25 -6.86 -15.99
C MET A 81 0.82 -6.00 -16.65
N ASN A 82 0.42 -5.11 -17.57
CA ASN A 82 1.30 -4.13 -18.19
C ASN A 82 0.66 -2.75 -18.15
N ILE A 83 0.54 -2.20 -16.95
CA ILE A 83 -0.20 -0.97 -16.70
C ILE A 83 0.77 0.19 -16.44
N GLN A 84 0.38 1.40 -16.82
CA GLN A 84 1.25 2.56 -16.61
C GLN A 84 1.37 2.94 -15.14
N THR A 85 0.27 2.87 -14.38
CA THR A 85 0.23 3.37 -13.01
C THR A 85 -0.81 2.62 -12.19
N ILE A 86 -0.52 2.37 -10.91
CA ILE A 86 -1.53 2.10 -9.88
C ILE A 86 -2.02 3.45 -9.33
N PRO A 87 -3.24 3.89 -9.66
CA PRO A 87 -3.71 5.23 -9.30
C PRO A 87 -3.90 5.46 -7.78
N PRO A 88 -4.01 6.73 -7.33
CA PRO A 88 -4.42 7.05 -5.96
C PRO A 88 -5.79 6.44 -5.61
N ASN A 89 -5.95 5.94 -4.38
CA ASN A 89 -7.20 5.36 -3.88
C ASN A 89 -7.73 4.20 -4.75
N SER A 90 -6.84 3.45 -5.40
CA SER A 90 -7.17 2.32 -6.29
C SER A 90 -8.07 1.26 -5.65
N PHE A 91 -8.02 1.14 -4.33
CA PHE A 91 -8.72 0.13 -3.55
C PHE A 91 -9.79 0.73 -2.62
N LEU A 92 -10.35 1.89 -2.98
CA LEU A 92 -11.36 2.56 -2.19
C LEU A 92 -12.60 1.67 -1.99
N GLY A 93 -13.10 1.60 -0.75
CA GLY A 93 -14.30 0.81 -0.40
C GLY A 93 -14.05 -0.69 -0.17
N LEU A 94 -12.82 -1.17 -0.30
CA LEU A 94 -12.47 -2.58 -0.07
C LEU A 94 -12.07 -2.84 1.38
N GLU A 95 -13.04 -2.71 2.29
CA GLU A 95 -12.82 -2.79 3.73
C GLU A 95 -12.32 -4.17 4.21
N PHE A 96 -12.54 -5.23 3.44
CA PHE A 96 -12.14 -6.59 3.78
C PHE A 96 -10.87 -7.07 3.07
N LEU A 97 -10.25 -6.23 2.23
CA LEU A 97 -9.09 -6.62 1.45
C LEU A 97 -7.86 -6.80 2.33
N ASN A 98 -7.39 -8.05 2.46
CA ASN A 98 -6.26 -8.39 3.31
C ASN A 98 -4.96 -8.64 2.53
N THR A 99 -5.05 -9.08 1.28
CA THR A 99 -3.86 -9.50 0.52
C THR A 99 -3.95 -9.00 -0.91
N ILE A 100 -2.87 -8.36 -1.36
CA ILE A 100 -2.67 -7.99 -2.75
C ILE A 100 -1.35 -8.62 -3.21
N GLU A 101 -1.42 -9.35 -4.32
CA GLU A 101 -0.27 -10.00 -4.92
C GLU A 101 -0.16 -9.59 -6.39
N PHE A 102 1.01 -9.08 -6.75
CA PHE A 102 1.40 -8.76 -8.11
C PHE A 102 2.46 -9.76 -8.57
N GLN A 103 2.16 -10.51 -9.62
CA GLN A 103 3.05 -11.51 -10.19
C GLN A 103 3.35 -11.18 -11.65
N ARG A 104 4.62 -11.33 -12.07
CA ARG A 104 5.05 -11.16 -13.47
C ARG A 104 4.56 -9.86 -14.12
N SER A 105 4.37 -8.80 -13.34
CA SER A 105 3.66 -7.62 -13.79
C SER A 105 4.59 -6.42 -13.91
N ASN A 106 4.26 -5.50 -14.82
CA ASN A 106 5.00 -4.29 -15.09
C ASN A 106 4.11 -3.07 -14.80
N PHE A 107 4.57 -2.22 -13.88
CA PHE A 107 3.91 -0.99 -13.49
C PHE A 107 4.88 0.16 -13.69
N GLY A 108 4.49 1.20 -14.44
CA GLY A 108 5.31 2.42 -14.56
C GLY A 108 5.45 3.17 -13.23
N SER A 109 4.37 3.28 -12.44
CA SER A 109 4.43 3.85 -11.09
C SER A 109 3.35 3.33 -10.14
N ILE A 110 3.62 3.41 -8.84
CA ILE A 110 2.63 3.30 -7.78
C ILE A 110 2.46 4.70 -7.21
N SER A 111 1.30 5.30 -7.45
CA SER A 111 1.04 6.70 -7.11
C SER A 111 0.97 6.96 -5.61
N THR A 112 1.19 8.23 -5.24
CA THR A 112 0.83 8.79 -3.94
C THR A 112 -0.58 8.36 -3.51
N CYS A 113 -0.70 7.80 -2.30
CA CYS A 113 -1.97 7.32 -1.73
C CYS A 113 -2.62 6.12 -2.46
N ALA A 114 -1.88 5.34 -3.25
CA ALA A 114 -2.43 4.16 -3.92
C ALA A 114 -3.11 3.18 -2.96
N PHE A 115 -2.49 2.91 -1.80
CA PHE A 115 -3.00 1.97 -0.79
C PHE A 115 -3.65 2.64 0.43
N LYS A 116 -3.78 3.99 0.46
CA LYS A 116 -4.23 4.71 1.67
C LYS A 116 -5.60 4.28 2.19
N SER A 117 -6.51 3.94 1.29
CA SER A 117 -7.91 3.64 1.62
C SER A 117 -8.13 2.26 2.25
N ILE A 118 -7.11 1.40 2.29
CA ILE A 118 -7.23 0.01 2.78
C ILE A 118 -6.41 -0.20 4.05
N GLN A 119 -7.05 0.03 5.19
CA GLN A 119 -6.44 -0.17 6.51
C GLN A 119 -6.45 -1.65 6.95
N SER A 120 -7.23 -2.49 6.27
CA SER A 120 -7.31 -3.94 6.48
C SER A 120 -6.26 -4.74 5.71
N LEU A 121 -5.46 -4.09 4.86
CA LEU A 121 -4.42 -4.76 4.09
C LEU A 121 -3.36 -5.31 5.05
N GLU A 122 -3.16 -6.62 5.05
CA GLU A 122 -2.17 -7.34 5.86
C GLU A 122 -0.91 -7.71 5.07
N LYS A 123 -1.07 -8.05 3.79
CA LYS A 123 0.03 -8.56 2.94
C LYS A 123 0.07 -7.86 1.58
N LEU A 124 1.26 -7.38 1.23
CA LEU A 124 1.56 -6.81 -0.08
C LEU A 124 2.77 -7.52 -0.68
N ILE A 125 2.55 -8.23 -1.77
CA ILE A 125 3.56 -9.10 -2.40
C ILE A 125 3.79 -8.65 -3.84
N PHE A 126 5.06 -8.45 -4.19
CA PHE A 126 5.52 -8.24 -5.55
C PHE A 126 6.50 -9.36 -5.91
N PHE A 127 6.12 -10.22 -6.85
CA PHE A 127 6.94 -11.33 -7.30
C PHE A 127 7.20 -11.25 -8.79
N LYS A 128 8.47 -11.37 -9.21
CA LYS A 128 8.87 -11.33 -10.62
C LYS A 128 8.35 -10.10 -11.37
N SER A 129 8.23 -8.97 -10.68
CA SER A 129 7.55 -7.78 -11.20
C SER A 129 8.53 -6.63 -11.41
N VAL A 130 8.18 -5.71 -12.31
CA VAL A 130 8.91 -4.48 -12.57
C VAL A 130 8.07 -3.32 -12.05
N ILE A 131 8.59 -2.66 -11.02
CA ILE A 131 8.03 -1.45 -10.45
C ILE A 131 8.90 -0.31 -10.98
N GLY A 132 8.33 0.60 -11.76
CA GLY A 132 9.05 1.79 -12.19
C GLY A 132 9.31 2.68 -10.97
N HIS A 133 8.33 3.48 -10.58
CA HIS A 133 8.48 4.42 -9.47
C HIS A 133 7.55 4.07 -8.30
N LEU A 134 8.09 3.99 -7.09
CA LEU A 134 7.30 4.20 -5.87
C LEU A 134 7.27 5.71 -5.61
N ASP A 135 6.12 6.32 -5.81
CA ASP A 135 5.95 7.74 -5.55
C ASP A 135 5.93 8.01 -4.04
N LYS A 136 6.08 9.29 -3.68
CA LYS A 136 6.00 9.75 -2.30
C LYS A 136 4.66 9.31 -1.69
N PHE A 137 4.71 8.68 -0.52
CA PHE A 137 3.54 8.12 0.16
C PHE A 137 2.76 7.08 -0.64
N ALA A 138 3.44 6.29 -1.48
CA ALA A 138 2.84 5.14 -2.15
C ALA A 138 2.28 4.13 -1.14
N ILE A 139 3.10 3.76 -0.14
CA ILE A 139 2.74 2.87 0.98
C ILE A 139 2.84 3.70 2.27
N PHE A 140 1.73 4.27 2.72
CA PHE A 140 1.72 5.24 3.81
C PHE A 140 0.59 4.98 4.78
N ASN A 141 0.94 4.88 6.07
CA ASN A 141 -0.02 4.77 7.18
C ASN A 141 -1.05 3.65 6.96
N ASN A 142 -0.57 2.49 6.51
CA ASN A 142 -1.35 1.25 6.40
C ASN A 142 -1.16 0.46 7.70
N THR A 143 -1.97 0.74 8.71
CA THR A 143 -1.74 0.20 10.07
C THR A 143 -2.00 -1.30 10.19
N GLY A 144 -2.77 -1.88 9.27
CA GLY A 144 -2.98 -3.33 9.20
C GLY A 144 -1.83 -4.09 8.51
N LEU A 145 -0.94 -3.38 7.80
CA LEU A 145 0.08 -4.01 6.97
C LEU A 145 1.10 -4.69 7.87
N SER A 146 1.27 -5.99 7.67
CA SER A 146 2.13 -6.85 8.49
C SER A 146 3.23 -7.50 7.66
N THR A 147 3.01 -7.71 6.36
CA THR A 147 3.97 -8.34 5.46
C THR A 147 4.14 -7.54 4.17
N ILE A 148 5.39 -7.20 3.88
CA ILE A 148 5.81 -6.64 2.58
C ILE A 148 6.89 -7.55 2.01
N GLU A 149 6.64 -8.11 0.84
CA GLU A 149 7.58 -9.00 0.15
C GLU A 149 7.83 -8.49 -1.26
N ILE A 150 9.11 -8.25 -1.58
CA ILE A 150 9.56 -7.83 -2.91
C ILE A 150 10.59 -8.86 -3.37
N LEU A 151 10.18 -9.76 -4.26
CA LEU A 151 10.87 -11.00 -4.54
C LEU A 151 11.15 -11.11 -6.05
N GLU A 152 12.38 -11.43 -6.43
CA GLU A 152 12.80 -11.59 -7.84
C GLU A 152 12.39 -10.41 -8.74
N SER A 153 12.37 -9.19 -8.20
CA SER A 153 11.73 -8.04 -8.82
C SER A 153 12.72 -6.92 -9.17
N LYS A 154 12.22 -5.86 -9.80
CA LYS A 154 13.02 -4.65 -10.10
C LYS A 154 12.27 -3.41 -9.67
N ILE A 155 12.97 -2.46 -9.04
CA ILE A 155 12.44 -1.14 -8.71
C ILE A 155 13.32 -0.08 -9.36
N THR A 156 12.75 0.72 -10.25
CA THR A 156 13.53 1.79 -10.93
C THR A 156 13.83 2.93 -9.97
N LYS A 157 12.88 3.32 -9.12
CA LYS A 157 13.08 4.39 -8.14
C LYS A 157 12.18 4.24 -6.92
N VAL A 158 12.74 4.49 -5.74
CA VAL A 158 12.00 4.68 -4.50
C VAL A 158 12.12 6.14 -4.06
N SER A 159 11.05 6.91 -4.25
CA SER A 159 11.02 8.34 -3.94
C SER A 159 11.14 8.61 -2.43
N PRO A 160 11.52 9.84 -2.02
CA PRO A 160 11.46 10.24 -0.62
C PRO A 160 10.06 10.03 -0.03
N PHE A 161 10.00 9.46 1.17
CA PHE A 161 8.81 9.09 1.94
C PHE A 161 7.86 8.12 1.22
N ALA A 162 8.36 7.33 0.26
CA ALA A 162 7.53 6.38 -0.49
C ALA A 162 6.91 5.31 0.42
N ILE A 163 7.68 4.80 1.38
CA ILE A 163 7.24 3.84 2.38
C ILE A 163 7.37 4.51 3.74
N ALA A 164 6.26 4.86 4.38
CA ALA A 164 6.33 5.61 5.61
C ALA A 164 5.21 5.32 6.61
N THR A 165 5.54 5.53 7.89
CA THR A 165 4.63 5.40 9.04
C THR A 165 3.93 4.04 9.06
N LEU A 166 4.73 2.98 9.08
CA LEU A 166 4.26 1.60 9.16
C LEU A 166 4.74 1.01 10.49
N ASP A 167 3.80 0.57 11.31
CA ASP A 167 4.09 0.04 12.63
C ASP A 167 3.67 -1.42 12.72
N ASN A 168 4.40 -2.20 13.52
CA ASN A 168 4.13 -3.62 13.76
C ASN A 168 4.27 -4.53 12.52
N ILE A 169 5.15 -4.17 11.59
CA ILE A 169 5.46 -5.04 10.44
C ILE A 169 6.08 -6.35 10.96
N ALA A 170 5.46 -7.48 10.68
CA ALA A 170 6.03 -8.78 11.03
C ALA A 170 7.22 -9.13 10.13
N SER A 171 7.12 -8.85 8.83
CA SER A 171 8.17 -9.13 7.85
C SER A 171 8.22 -8.06 6.76
N PHE A 172 9.37 -7.42 6.61
CA PHE A 172 9.71 -6.65 5.41
C PHE A 172 10.88 -7.36 4.72
N SER A 173 10.60 -8.05 3.62
CA SER A 173 11.58 -8.80 2.85
C SER A 173 11.82 -8.20 1.45
N VAL A 174 13.09 -8.06 1.08
CA VAL A 174 13.54 -7.77 -0.28
C VAL A 174 14.54 -8.86 -0.69
N GLU A 175 14.14 -9.72 -1.62
CA GLU A 175 14.93 -10.87 -2.05
C GLU A 175 15.13 -10.87 -3.56
N ASP A 176 16.36 -11.16 -4.00
CA ASP A 176 16.76 -11.27 -5.41
C ASP A 176 16.25 -10.11 -6.27
N THR A 177 16.25 -8.91 -5.69
CA THR A 177 15.64 -7.72 -6.29
C THR A 177 16.69 -6.70 -6.67
N THR A 178 16.51 -6.05 -7.82
CA THR A 178 17.37 -4.92 -8.23
C THR A 178 16.68 -3.58 -7.97
N ILE A 179 17.30 -2.73 -7.14
CA ILE A 179 16.84 -1.36 -6.88
C ILE A 179 17.82 -0.39 -7.56
N TYR A 180 17.33 0.37 -8.53
CA TYR A 180 18.17 1.27 -9.32
C TYR A 180 18.46 2.59 -8.59
N ASP A 181 17.45 3.22 -8.00
CA ASP A 181 17.60 4.48 -7.26
C ASP A 181 16.80 4.43 -5.94
N LEU A 182 17.51 4.37 -4.81
CA LEU A 182 16.95 4.44 -3.46
C LEU A 182 17.23 5.82 -2.87
N ASN A 183 16.26 6.73 -2.91
CA ASN A 183 16.48 8.13 -2.54
C ASN A 183 16.57 8.36 -1.03
N THR A 184 17.08 9.53 -0.65
CA THR A 184 17.12 9.99 0.74
C THR A 184 15.73 9.98 1.36
N MET A 185 15.62 9.48 2.58
CA MET A 185 14.37 9.37 3.33
C MET A 185 13.30 8.55 2.60
N SER A 186 13.68 7.58 1.76
CA SER A 186 12.71 6.73 1.05
C SER A 186 11.80 5.92 1.97
N ILE A 187 12.36 5.43 3.08
CA ILE A 187 11.72 4.55 4.07
C ILE A 187 11.81 5.26 5.43
N VAL A 188 10.67 5.64 6.00
CA VAL A 188 10.64 6.52 7.19
C VAL A 188 9.64 6.04 8.24
N ASN A 189 10.07 5.98 9.50
CA ASN A 189 9.21 5.55 10.62
C ASN A 189 8.56 4.20 10.33
N VAL A 190 9.40 3.19 10.07
CA VAL A 190 8.97 1.81 9.83
C VAL A 190 9.49 0.94 10.96
N SER A 191 8.58 0.31 11.70
CA SER A 191 8.91 -0.50 12.86
C SER A 191 8.30 -1.91 12.77
N GLY A 192 9.00 -2.90 13.33
CA GLY A 192 8.58 -4.28 13.15
C GLY A 192 9.44 -5.36 13.81
N LYS A 193 9.13 -6.61 13.49
CA LYS A 193 9.90 -7.79 13.95
C LYS A 193 11.13 -8.02 13.08
N GLU A 194 10.97 -8.10 11.77
CA GLU A 194 12.05 -8.47 10.87
C GLU A 194 12.14 -7.56 9.63
N LEU A 195 13.34 -7.06 9.37
CA LEU A 195 13.78 -6.53 8.08
C LEU A 195 14.81 -7.49 7.49
N SER A 196 14.52 -8.04 6.31
CA SER A 196 15.40 -8.95 5.60
C SER A 196 15.68 -8.45 4.19
N ILE A 197 16.94 -8.31 3.83
CA ILE A 197 17.37 -7.95 2.47
C ILE A 197 18.41 -8.98 2.04
N VAL A 198 18.09 -9.78 1.03
CA VAL A 198 18.90 -10.94 0.63
C VAL A 198 19.11 -10.95 -0.87
N GLY A 199 20.34 -11.25 -1.32
CA GLY A 199 20.63 -11.50 -2.74
C GLY A 199 20.34 -10.32 -3.67
N SER A 200 20.13 -9.12 -3.13
CA SER A 200 19.61 -7.98 -3.85
C SER A 200 20.73 -7.05 -4.33
N VAL A 201 20.45 -6.29 -5.39
CA VAL A 201 21.42 -5.39 -6.02
C VAL A 201 20.93 -3.95 -5.93
N PHE A 202 21.71 -3.10 -5.28
CA PHE A 202 21.45 -1.67 -5.15
C PHE A 202 22.42 -0.90 -6.04
N LYS A 203 21.90 -0.28 -7.10
CA LYS A 203 22.73 0.49 -8.05
C LYS A 203 23.12 1.85 -7.49
N THR A 204 22.16 2.58 -6.94
CA THR A 204 22.40 3.88 -6.30
C THR A 204 21.60 3.97 -5.02
N VAL A 205 22.31 4.10 -3.90
CA VAL A 205 21.74 4.43 -2.60
C VAL A 205 22.08 5.89 -2.31
N HIS A 206 21.09 6.66 -1.87
CA HIS A 206 21.30 8.02 -1.39
C HIS A 206 21.41 8.06 0.14
N TYR A 207 21.91 9.17 0.68
CA TYR A 207 22.11 9.37 2.11
C TYR A 207 20.82 9.13 2.92
N MET A 208 20.93 8.39 4.03
CA MET A 208 19.84 8.09 4.97
C MET A 208 18.53 7.60 4.32
N PRO A 209 18.52 6.43 3.67
CA PRO A 209 17.32 5.89 3.05
C PRO A 209 16.33 5.28 4.06
N PHE A 210 16.78 4.86 5.26
CA PHE A 210 15.96 4.22 6.31
C PHE A 210 15.89 5.08 7.59
N VAL A 211 15.09 6.14 7.61
CA VAL A 211 15.06 7.06 8.75
C VAL A 211 14.06 6.59 9.82
N PHE A 212 14.49 6.57 11.09
CA PHE A 212 13.67 6.10 12.22
C PHE A 212 13.12 4.67 12.03
N GLY A 213 13.88 3.82 11.35
CA GLY A 213 13.58 2.38 11.28
C GLY A 213 13.82 1.72 12.64
N ARG A 214 12.98 0.75 13.01
CA ARG A 214 13.15 0.02 14.27
C ARG A 214 12.66 -1.43 14.18
N PHE A 215 13.57 -2.37 13.99
CA PHE A 215 13.27 -3.79 13.85
C PHE A 215 13.94 -4.62 14.94
N SER A 216 13.25 -5.66 15.42
CA SER A 216 13.83 -6.62 16.37
C SER A 216 14.97 -7.43 15.75
N GLN A 217 14.88 -7.72 14.45
CA GLN A 217 15.87 -8.44 13.68
C GLN A 217 16.11 -7.73 12.35
N VAL A 218 17.38 -7.52 12.02
CA VAL A 218 17.81 -6.97 10.73
C VAL A 218 18.79 -7.96 10.11
N LYS A 219 18.47 -8.45 8.91
CA LYS A 219 19.31 -9.34 8.10
C LYS A 219 19.62 -8.67 6.77
N ILE A 220 20.89 -8.44 6.49
CA ILE A 220 21.36 -7.88 5.21
C ILE A 220 22.41 -8.86 4.69
N LEU A 221 22.00 -9.76 3.78
CA LEU A 221 22.79 -10.93 3.40
C LEU A 221 23.06 -10.96 1.90
N ASN A 222 24.32 -11.17 1.51
CA ASN A 222 24.68 -11.42 0.11
C ASN A 222 24.20 -10.35 -0.89
N ASN A 223 24.09 -9.09 -0.46
CA ASN A 223 23.67 -7.99 -1.33
C ASN A 223 24.85 -7.33 -2.02
N THR A 224 24.59 -6.67 -3.14
CA THR A 224 25.58 -5.91 -3.90
C THR A 224 25.21 -4.43 -3.88
N PHE A 225 26.11 -3.56 -3.43
CA PHE A 225 25.94 -2.10 -3.41
C PHE A 225 26.93 -1.44 -4.37
N GLU A 226 26.48 -1.00 -5.54
CA GLU A 226 27.37 -0.33 -6.52
C GLU A 226 27.70 1.10 -6.14
N MET A 227 26.85 1.74 -5.34
CA MET A 227 27.15 3.04 -4.73
C MET A 227 26.58 3.07 -3.31
N LEU A 228 27.46 3.25 -2.34
CA LEU A 228 27.11 3.34 -0.92
C LEU A 228 27.62 4.66 -0.35
N PRO A 229 26.73 5.65 -0.08
CA PRO A 229 27.15 6.92 0.48
C PRO A 229 27.38 6.79 1.98
N CYS A 230 28.13 7.76 2.53
CA CYS A 230 28.31 7.90 3.98
C CYS A 230 26.97 7.98 4.72
N GLY A 231 26.94 7.61 6.00
CA GLY A 231 25.73 7.58 6.81
C GLY A 231 24.80 6.38 6.56
N THR A 232 24.97 5.63 5.47
CA THR A 232 24.14 4.44 5.20
C THR A 232 24.41 3.33 6.22
N ILE A 233 25.67 3.07 6.55
CA ILE A 233 26.07 2.04 7.52
C ILE A 233 25.55 2.40 8.91
N ASP A 234 25.69 3.67 9.32
CA ASP A 234 25.16 4.19 10.58
C ASP A 234 23.65 3.95 10.70
N ASN A 235 22.94 4.19 9.60
CA ASN A 235 21.49 4.10 9.54
C ASN A 235 21.00 2.65 9.60
N LEU A 236 21.72 1.71 8.98
CA LEU A 236 21.46 0.27 9.09
C LEU A 236 21.73 -0.26 10.51
N LEU A 237 22.77 0.23 11.17
CA LEU A 237 23.08 -0.15 12.56
C LEU A 237 21.96 0.24 13.53
N VAL A 238 21.49 1.49 13.43
CA VAL A 238 20.47 2.04 14.33
C VAL A 238 19.06 1.48 14.05
N ALA A 239 18.85 0.89 12.87
CA ALA A 239 17.59 0.24 12.53
C ALA A 239 17.34 -1.04 13.37
N ALA A 240 18.38 -1.70 13.87
CA ALA A 240 18.27 -2.87 14.74
C ALA A 240 18.12 -2.44 16.21
N VAL A 241 17.07 -2.92 16.89
CA VAL A 241 16.77 -2.53 18.29
C VAL A 241 17.89 -2.88 19.26
N ASP A 242 18.58 -3.99 19.04
CA ASP A 242 19.70 -4.48 19.86
C ASP A 242 21.08 -3.95 19.38
N ASN A 243 21.10 -3.12 18.32
CA ASN A 243 22.30 -2.69 17.62
C ASN A 243 23.21 -3.87 17.19
N ASN A 244 22.61 -5.01 16.81
CA ASN A 244 23.31 -6.20 16.35
C ASN A 244 22.69 -6.79 15.06
N PRO A 245 22.69 -6.04 13.94
CA PRO A 245 22.19 -6.55 12.68
C PRO A 245 23.09 -7.67 12.14
N LEU A 246 22.49 -8.70 11.54
CA LEU A 246 23.24 -9.73 10.82
C LEU A 246 23.57 -9.22 9.40
N ILE A 247 24.78 -8.71 9.23
CA ILE A 247 25.26 -8.18 7.95
C ILE A 247 26.46 -9.01 7.49
N THR A 248 26.27 -9.84 6.48
CA THR A 248 27.34 -10.73 5.97
C THR A 248 27.18 -11.00 4.48
N GLY A 249 28.28 -11.32 3.80
CA GLY A 249 28.23 -11.66 2.38
C GLY A 249 28.02 -10.47 1.44
N ASN A 250 27.87 -9.25 1.97
CA ASN A 250 27.58 -8.09 1.14
C ASN A 250 28.84 -7.60 0.43
N ALA A 251 28.70 -7.20 -0.82
CA ALA A 251 29.77 -6.64 -1.63
C ALA A 251 29.47 -5.18 -1.96
N ILE A 252 30.48 -4.31 -1.91
CA ILE A 252 30.34 -2.89 -2.27
C ILE A 252 31.37 -2.50 -3.33
N MET A 253 31.03 -1.54 -4.19
CA MET A 253 32.00 -0.98 -5.14
C MET A 253 33.13 -0.26 -4.40
N CYS A 254 34.36 -0.75 -4.58
CA CYS A 254 35.55 -0.19 -3.94
C CYS A 254 36.21 0.86 -4.84
N ASP A 255 35.56 2.01 -4.93
CA ASP A 255 36.04 3.20 -5.63
C ASP A 255 36.16 4.39 -4.67
N CYS A 256 36.52 5.56 -5.17
CA CYS A 256 36.68 6.75 -4.34
C CYS A 256 35.41 7.21 -3.59
N GLY A 257 34.21 6.75 -3.99
CA GLY A 257 32.94 7.06 -3.35
C GLY A 257 32.84 6.53 -1.92
N ILE A 258 33.53 5.44 -1.61
CA ILE A 258 33.61 4.87 -0.26
C ILE A 258 34.83 5.34 0.54
N SER A 259 35.59 6.30 0.01
CA SER A 259 36.80 6.78 0.68
C SER A 259 36.51 7.30 2.10
N TYR A 260 35.30 7.72 2.47
CA TYR A 260 34.98 8.11 3.85
C TYR A 260 35.21 7.00 4.89
N ILE A 261 35.25 5.72 4.47
CA ILE A 261 35.39 4.56 5.36
C ILE A 261 36.69 4.62 6.20
N HIS A 262 37.80 5.13 5.66
CA HIS A 262 39.07 5.24 6.44
C HIS A 262 38.96 6.19 7.64
N LYS A 263 37.92 7.05 7.69
CA LYS A 263 37.67 7.99 8.78
C LYS A 263 36.74 7.44 9.86
N ILE A 264 36.17 6.25 9.65
CA ILE A 264 35.28 5.60 10.60
C ILE A 264 36.08 5.19 11.85
N ARG A 265 35.60 5.64 13.01
CA ARG A 265 36.21 5.36 14.32
C ARG A 265 35.38 4.41 15.18
N ASP A 266 34.11 4.24 14.86
CA ASP A 266 33.22 3.35 15.61
C ASP A 266 33.59 1.89 15.33
N GLU A 267 33.87 1.13 16.39
CA GLU A 267 34.37 -0.24 16.27
C GLU A 267 33.31 -1.20 15.72
N LYS A 268 32.02 -1.00 16.01
CA LYS A 268 30.94 -1.82 15.43
C LYS A 268 30.82 -1.58 13.93
N GLN A 269 30.95 -0.33 13.49
CA GLN A 269 30.96 0.00 12.07
C GLN A 269 32.14 -0.65 11.34
N LYS A 270 33.34 -0.62 11.93
CA LYS A 270 34.52 -1.30 11.39
C LYS A 270 34.30 -2.81 11.29
N GLU A 271 33.75 -3.44 12.33
CA GLU A 271 33.44 -4.87 12.34
C GLU A 271 32.48 -5.24 11.19
N LEU A 272 31.41 -4.48 11.00
CA LEU A 272 30.48 -4.71 9.90
C LEU A 272 31.14 -4.56 8.53
N LEU A 273 31.99 -3.54 8.37
CA LEU A 273 32.74 -3.32 7.15
C LEU A 273 33.72 -4.45 6.85
N ASN A 274 34.41 -4.96 7.86
CA ASN A 274 35.34 -6.10 7.74
C ASN A 274 34.66 -7.39 7.26
N ASN A 275 33.32 -7.48 7.40
CA ASN A 275 32.51 -8.59 6.91
C ASN A 275 31.95 -8.39 5.50
N MET A 276 32.30 -7.29 4.82
CA MET A 276 31.93 -6.99 3.44
C MET A 276 33.08 -7.25 2.47
N TYR A 277 32.75 -7.41 1.19
CA TYR A 277 33.68 -7.67 0.09
C TYR A 277 33.81 -6.46 -0.85
N CYS A 278 34.96 -6.31 -1.49
CA CYS A 278 35.15 -5.32 -2.54
C CYS A 278 34.70 -5.85 -3.92
N LEU A 279 33.98 -5.02 -4.67
CA LEU A 279 33.76 -5.22 -6.10
C LEU A 279 34.82 -4.46 -6.89
N GLU A 280 35.46 -5.12 -7.86
CA GLU A 280 36.35 -4.51 -8.84
C GLU A 280 35.85 -4.85 -10.25
N GLY A 281 35.61 -3.82 -11.07
CA GLY A 281 35.10 -4.03 -12.44
C GLY A 281 33.73 -4.72 -12.52
N GLY A 282 32.94 -4.68 -11.43
CA GLY A 282 31.65 -5.36 -11.32
C GLY A 282 31.72 -6.84 -10.90
N VAL A 283 32.91 -7.34 -10.53
CA VAL A 283 33.11 -8.71 -10.03
C VAL A 283 33.55 -8.64 -8.56
N ILE A 284 33.08 -9.57 -7.73
CA ILE A 284 33.55 -9.70 -6.34
C ILE A 284 35.03 -10.08 -6.37
N ASN A 285 35.88 -9.13 -5.99
CA ASN A 285 37.25 -9.44 -5.64
C ASN A 285 37.19 -10.04 -4.23
N SER A 286 37.63 -11.28 -4.04
CA SER A 286 37.53 -12.00 -2.74
C SER A 286 38.29 -11.34 -1.58
N GLN A 287 38.81 -10.12 -1.78
CA GLN A 287 39.33 -9.24 -0.77
C GLN A 287 38.19 -8.65 0.08
N ARG A 288 38.33 -8.82 1.39
CA ARG A 288 37.48 -8.14 2.37
C ARG A 288 37.88 -6.68 2.50
N ILE A 289 36.91 -5.85 2.86
CA ILE A 289 37.13 -4.44 3.14
C ILE A 289 37.84 -4.33 4.47
N VAL A 290 39.15 -4.09 4.44
CA VAL A 290 39.91 -3.76 5.65
C VAL A 290 39.99 -2.24 5.70
N SER A 291 39.20 -1.60 6.57
CA SER A 291 39.05 -0.13 6.63
C SER A 291 40.38 0.63 6.73
N GLU A 292 41.40 0.01 7.31
CA GLU A 292 42.76 0.52 7.49
C GLU A 292 43.63 0.39 6.22
N ALA A 293 43.28 -0.52 5.31
CA ALA A 293 43.99 -0.80 4.06
C ALA A 293 43.40 -0.07 2.85
N LEU A 294 42.20 0.52 2.95
CA LEU A 294 41.65 1.39 1.91
C LEU A 294 42.43 2.72 1.88
N SER A 295 43.52 2.72 1.13
CA SER A 295 44.31 3.90 0.82
C SER A 295 43.52 4.95 0.03
N SER A 296 43.99 6.20 0.03
CA SER A 296 43.41 7.32 -0.73
C SER A 296 43.53 7.19 -2.26
N SER A 297 44.12 6.11 -2.79
CA SER A 297 44.32 5.87 -4.22
C SER A 297 43.31 4.87 -4.82
N LEU A 298 42.06 4.89 -4.35
CA LEU A 298 40.99 4.13 -5.01
C LEU A 298 40.70 4.69 -6.42
N PRO A 299 40.35 3.84 -7.39
CA PRO A 299 39.98 4.28 -8.73
C PRO A 299 38.75 5.20 -8.64
N CYS A 300 38.70 6.23 -9.50
CA CYS A 300 37.73 7.31 -9.35
C CYS A 300 37.29 7.82 -10.73
N ASP A 301 36.05 7.52 -11.11
CA ASP A 301 35.39 8.11 -12.27
C ASP A 301 34.74 9.47 -11.89
N GLN A 302 34.49 10.33 -12.88
CA GLN A 302 33.92 11.67 -12.68
C GLN A 302 32.52 11.64 -12.01
N LYS A 303 31.71 10.59 -12.26
CA LYS A 303 30.40 10.39 -11.59
C LYS A 303 30.51 10.25 -10.06
N ASN A 304 31.60 9.67 -9.56
CA ASN A 304 31.76 9.32 -8.15
C ASN A 304 32.33 10.47 -7.29
N LYS A 305 32.85 11.53 -7.94
CA LYS A 305 33.36 12.72 -7.23
C LYS A 305 32.26 13.58 -6.60
N ALA A 306 31.04 13.56 -7.14
CA ALA A 306 29.93 14.40 -6.67
C ALA A 306 29.33 13.95 -5.32
N THR A 307 29.55 12.71 -4.92
CA THR A 307 29.02 12.11 -3.68
C THR A 307 29.88 12.44 -2.45
N LEU A 308 31.13 12.87 -2.66
CA LEU A 308 32.10 13.20 -1.59
C LEU A 308 31.76 14.46 -0.77
N THR A 309 30.90 15.35 -1.29
CA THR A 309 30.72 16.69 -0.72
C THR A 309 29.61 16.79 0.35
N LYS A 310 28.89 15.71 0.68
CA LYS A 310 27.68 15.77 1.53
C LYS A 310 27.66 14.83 2.73
N CYS A 311 28.81 14.47 3.31
CA CYS A 311 28.84 13.84 4.65
C CYS A 311 28.64 14.88 5.78
N ARG A 312 27.73 15.83 5.57
CA ARG A 312 27.24 16.72 6.63
C ARG A 312 25.88 16.20 7.01
N THR A 313 25.69 15.90 8.29
CA THR A 313 24.40 15.56 8.87
C THR A 313 23.36 16.59 8.45
N GLN A 314 22.57 16.27 7.43
CA GLN A 314 21.37 17.05 7.16
C GLN A 314 20.39 16.70 8.27
N GLU A 315 19.98 17.71 9.04
CA GLU A 315 18.89 17.55 9.99
C GLU A 315 17.69 16.93 9.27
N VAL A 316 17.14 15.87 9.87
CA VAL A 316 15.91 15.25 9.40
C VAL A 316 14.82 16.31 9.47
N ARG A 317 14.44 16.89 8.34
CA ARG A 317 13.30 17.80 8.27
C ARG A 317 12.04 17.01 8.59
N LYS A 318 11.08 17.64 9.28
CA LYS A 318 9.76 17.07 9.59
C LYS A 318 9.20 16.35 8.36
N ILE A 319 8.59 15.17 8.58
CA ILE A 319 7.87 14.45 7.53
C ILE A 319 6.84 15.43 6.93
N PRO A 320 6.86 15.63 5.60
CA PRO A 320 5.95 16.56 4.95
C PRO A 320 4.49 16.08 5.13
N THR A 321 3.55 17.01 5.13
CA THR A 321 2.14 16.67 5.23
C THR A 321 1.68 15.87 4.00
N LEU A 322 0.93 14.80 4.24
CA LEU A 322 0.31 14.00 3.18
C LEU A 322 -0.76 14.82 2.45
N VAL A 323 -0.67 14.88 1.13
CA VAL A 323 -1.72 15.41 0.24
C VAL A 323 -2.01 14.34 -0.80
N CYS A 324 -3.24 13.82 -0.80
CA CYS A 324 -3.69 12.86 -1.80
C CYS A 324 -4.39 13.59 -2.95
N PRO A 325 -4.10 13.25 -4.21
CA PRO A 325 -4.89 13.73 -5.33
C PRO A 325 -6.36 13.31 -5.18
N SER A 326 -7.29 14.23 -5.43
CA SER A 326 -8.70 13.90 -5.63
C SER A 326 -8.83 13.20 -6.99
N TYR A 327 -8.91 11.87 -7.00
CA TYR A 327 -9.19 11.14 -8.23
C TYR A 327 -10.69 11.21 -8.50
N SER A 328 -11.09 11.97 -9.52
CA SER A 328 -12.43 11.84 -10.08
C SER A 328 -12.45 10.54 -10.89
N HIS A 329 -13.33 9.60 -10.53
CA HIS A 329 -13.69 8.50 -11.42
C HIS A 329 -14.36 9.11 -12.67
N GLY A 330 -13.58 9.49 -13.66
CA GLY A 330 -14.06 10.34 -14.76
C GLY A 330 -13.09 10.48 -15.92
N GLY A 331 -12.40 9.40 -16.29
CA GLY A 331 -11.69 9.30 -17.57
C GLY A 331 -12.66 8.97 -18.70
N VAL A 332 -13.14 10.02 -19.36
CA VAL A 332 -13.88 10.09 -20.64
C VAL A 332 -13.91 8.80 -21.48
N TYR A 333 -15.01 8.05 -21.38
CA TYR A 333 -15.50 7.28 -22.54
C TYR A 333 -16.23 8.28 -23.45
N LYS A 334 -15.63 8.60 -24.60
CA LYS A 334 -16.38 9.23 -25.71
C LYS A 334 -17.33 8.20 -26.29
N SER A 335 -18.53 8.09 -25.73
CA SER A 335 -19.69 7.64 -26.50
C SER A 335 -20.33 8.88 -27.13
N THR A 336 -20.14 9.02 -28.43
CA THR A 336 -21.01 9.86 -29.24
C THR A 336 -22.39 9.24 -29.24
N GLU A 337 -23.33 9.79 -28.47
CA GLU A 337 -24.74 9.68 -28.81
C GLU A 337 -25.55 10.85 -28.27
N ASN A 338 -26.41 11.32 -29.16
CA ASN A 338 -27.18 12.54 -29.12
C ASN A 338 -28.59 12.18 -28.61
N LYS A 339 -29.13 12.93 -27.65
CA LYS A 339 -30.54 13.41 -27.56
C LYS A 339 -30.98 13.69 -26.11
N ASN A 340 -31.45 14.93 -25.93
CA ASN A 340 -32.61 15.39 -25.16
C ASN A 340 -33.28 14.44 -24.14
N GLY A 341 -33.50 14.97 -22.93
CA GLY A 341 -34.72 14.69 -22.18
C GLY A 341 -34.56 14.53 -20.67
N ASN A 342 -35.00 15.54 -19.92
CA ASN A 342 -35.66 15.48 -18.61
C ASN A 342 -34.97 14.72 -17.46
N SER A 343 -34.32 15.48 -16.57
CA SER A 343 -34.06 15.07 -15.19
C SER A 343 -35.36 15.08 -14.36
N ALA A 344 -35.93 13.90 -14.13
CA ALA A 344 -36.90 13.67 -13.06
C ALA A 344 -36.16 13.61 -11.71
N SER A 345 -36.52 14.52 -10.83
CA SER A 345 -36.07 14.62 -9.45
C SER A 345 -36.54 13.45 -8.59
N SER A 346 -35.65 13.02 -7.70
CA SER A 346 -35.82 12.10 -6.57
C SER A 346 -37.22 12.02 -5.95
N LEU A 347 -37.86 10.86 -6.05
CA LEU A 347 -39.10 10.51 -5.32
C LEU A 347 -38.85 9.79 -3.98
N SER A 348 -37.61 9.73 -3.49
CA SER A 348 -37.28 9.00 -2.24
C SER A 348 -37.53 9.80 -0.95
N SER A 349 -37.85 11.09 -1.03
CA SER A 349 -37.97 11.95 0.17
C SER A 349 -39.40 12.33 0.55
N CYS A 350 -40.41 11.89 -0.23
CA CYS A 350 -41.81 12.26 0.00
C CYS A 350 -42.60 11.21 0.82
N VAL A 351 -42.10 9.98 0.92
CA VAL A 351 -42.80 8.90 1.64
C VAL A 351 -42.62 9.01 3.16
N THR A 352 -41.52 9.60 3.63
CA THR A 352 -41.23 9.71 5.07
C THR A 352 -41.96 10.86 5.76
N VAL A 353 -42.47 11.85 5.01
CA VAL A 353 -43.13 13.03 5.58
C VAL A 353 -44.66 12.85 5.71
N LEU A 354 -45.27 11.93 4.95
CA LEU A 354 -46.71 11.64 5.08
C LEU A 354 -47.06 10.77 6.31
N ILE A 355 -46.10 10.06 6.90
CA ILE A 355 -46.35 9.11 8.01
C ILE A 355 -46.46 9.84 9.37
N LEU A 356 -45.91 11.05 9.51
CA LEU A 356 -45.93 11.80 10.76
C LEU A 356 -47.17 12.68 10.97
N THR A 357 -48.06 12.82 9.98
CA THR A 357 -49.27 13.65 10.10
C THR A 357 -50.55 12.87 10.42
N ILE A 358 -50.53 11.54 10.35
CA ILE A 358 -51.72 10.71 10.64
C ILE A 358 -51.85 10.33 12.14
N PHE A 359 -50.79 10.48 12.94
CA PHE A 359 -50.82 10.12 14.37
C PHE A 359 -51.19 11.27 15.34
N VAL A 360 -51.61 12.44 14.85
CA VAL A 360 -51.99 13.59 15.69
C VAL A 360 -53.48 13.96 15.57
N SER A 361 -54.33 13.11 14.98
CA SER A 361 -55.77 13.41 14.87
C SER A 361 -56.66 12.17 14.91
N LEU A 362 -56.54 11.37 15.97
CA LEU A 362 -57.55 10.39 16.41
C LEU A 362 -57.58 10.31 17.93
#